data_AF-A0A1Q3GRW5-F1
#
_entry.id   AF-A0A1Q3GRW5-F1
#
_cell.length_a   1.000
_cell.length_b   1.000
_cell.length_c   1.000
_cell.angle_alpha   90.00
_cell.angle_beta   90.00
_cell.angle_gamma   90.00
#
_symmetry.space_group_name_H-M   'P 1'
#
loop_
_entity.id
_entity.type
_entity.pdbx_description
1 polymer ?
#
loop_
_entity_poly.entity_id
_entity_poly.type
_entity_poly.pdbx_seq_one_letter_code
_entity_poly.pdbx_strand_id
1 'polypeptide(L)'
;MKQESSSTSSVGWVARLQEKWALQSVWQVIAVLVTFSLAGSSVVILRKQLFWLLGFDQETAWWVKTVTYILLIFPMYQILLLAYGFLLGQFSFFWEKEKKLVRWFGRKLGLRKS
;
A
#
# COMPACT_ATOMS: atom_id res chain seq x y z
N MET A 1 -46.64 22.29 -12.55
CA MET A 1 -46.07 21.94 -11.23
C MET A 1 -45.25 20.65 -11.37
N LYS A 2 -44.12 20.58 -10.64
CA LYS A 2 -43.04 19.58 -10.63
C LYS A 2 -41.90 19.80 -11.64
N GLN A 3 -41.01 20.72 -11.30
CA GLN A 3 -39.59 20.54 -11.59
C GLN A 3 -39.02 19.63 -10.51
N GLU A 4 -38.56 18.46 -10.91
CA GLU A 4 -37.87 17.49 -10.05
C GLU A 4 -36.41 17.51 -10.48
N SER A 5 -35.69 18.54 -10.05
CA SER A 5 -34.24 18.66 -10.22
C SER A 5 -33.57 17.73 -9.22
N SER A 6 -33.38 16.47 -9.63
CA SER A 6 -32.48 15.54 -8.97
C SER A 6 -31.04 16.07 -9.10
N SER A 7 -30.58 16.80 -8.07
CA SER A 7 -29.18 17.18 -7.92
C SER A 7 -28.36 15.93 -7.60
N THR A 8 -27.91 15.23 -8.64
CA THR A 8 -26.80 14.30 -8.50
C THR A 8 -25.56 15.11 -8.18
N SER A 9 -25.33 15.37 -6.89
CA SER A 9 -24.04 15.88 -6.41
C SER A 9 -22.97 14.93 -6.93
N SER A 10 -22.14 15.38 -7.87
CA SER A 10 -21.00 14.62 -8.36
C SER A 10 -20.05 14.46 -7.19
N VAL A 11 -20.19 13.36 -6.45
CA VAL A 11 -19.29 13.05 -5.33
C VAL A 11 -17.88 13.03 -5.88
N GLY A 12 -17.07 14.00 -5.49
CA GLY A 12 -15.70 14.14 -5.99
C GLY A 12 -14.91 12.84 -5.76
N TRP A 13 -14.01 12.51 -6.67
CA TRP A 13 -13.22 11.27 -6.59
C TRP A 13 -12.50 11.11 -5.23
N VAL A 14 -12.04 12.22 -4.66
CA VAL A 14 -11.39 12.25 -3.34
C VAL A 14 -12.36 11.88 -2.22
N ALA A 15 -13.63 12.31 -2.30
CA ALA A 15 -14.65 11.96 -1.31
C ALA A 15 -15.02 10.45 -1.39
N ARG A 16 -15.03 9.87 -2.59
CA ARG A 16 -15.19 8.41 -2.76
C ARG A 16 -14.04 7.62 -2.12
N LEU A 17 -12.80 8.10 -2.26
CA LEU A 17 -11.65 7.49 -1.61
C LEU A 17 -11.69 7.63 -0.10
N GLN A 18 -12.08 8.81 0.39
CA GLN A 18 -12.26 9.06 1.82
C GLN A 18 -13.23 8.05 2.43
N GLU A 19 -14.40 7.87 1.83
CA GLU A 19 -15.42 6.91 2.30
C GLU A 19 -14.92 5.47 2.21
N LYS A 20 -14.34 5.06 1.07
CA LYS A 20 -13.80 3.72 0.85
C LYS A 20 -12.70 3.35 1.85
N TRP A 21 -11.91 4.32 2.27
CA TRP A 21 -10.81 4.13 3.21
C TRP A 21 -11.19 4.47 4.65
N ALA A 22 -12.44 4.89 4.90
CA ALA A 22 -12.95 5.32 6.19
C ALA A 22 -12.06 6.39 6.85
N LEU A 23 -11.59 7.35 6.05
CA LEU A 23 -10.75 8.45 6.51
C LEU A 23 -11.61 9.63 6.99
N GLN A 24 -11.13 10.32 8.03
CA GLN A 24 -11.90 11.40 8.67
C GLN A 24 -11.84 12.71 7.90
N SER A 25 -10.81 12.93 7.07
CA SER A 25 -10.67 14.16 6.31
C SER A 25 -10.03 13.97 4.94
N VAL A 26 -10.31 14.90 4.03
CA VAL A 26 -9.70 15.00 2.70
C VAL A 26 -8.18 15.11 2.80
N TRP A 27 -7.66 15.77 3.84
CA TRP A 27 -6.22 15.89 4.07
C TRP A 27 -5.55 14.53 4.33
N GLN A 28 -6.23 13.62 5.03
CA GLN A 28 -5.72 12.26 5.23
C GLN A 28 -5.64 11.49 3.91
N VAL A 29 -6.60 11.67 3.00
CA VAL A 29 -6.55 11.06 1.66
C VAL A 29 -5.33 11.56 0.89
N ILE A 30 -5.08 12.87 0.89
CA ILE A 30 -3.91 13.46 0.23
C ILE A 30 -2.61 12.93 0.85
N ALA A 31 -2.50 12.90 2.18
CA ALA A 31 -1.34 12.37 2.88
C ALA A 31 -1.08 10.89 2.53
N VAL A 32 -2.13 10.07 2.42
CA VAL A 32 -2.02 8.67 1.99
C VAL A 32 -1.58 8.57 0.53
N LEU A 33 -2.11 9.40 -0.38
CA LEU A 33 -1.68 9.44 -1.78
C LEU A 33 -0.21 9.86 -1.91
N VAL A 34 0.23 10.86 -1.15
CA VAL A 34 1.64 11.28 -1.08
C VAL A 34 2.52 10.16 -0.55
N THR A 35 2.08 9.46 0.50
CA THR A 35 2.76 8.27 1.04
C THR A 35 2.97 7.21 -0.03
N PHE A 36 1.93 6.90 -0.82
CA PHE A 36 2.02 5.94 -1.91
C PHE A 36 3.00 6.38 -3.01
N SER A 37 3.00 7.67 -3.37
CA SER A 37 3.92 8.22 -4.35
C SER A 37 5.38 8.16 -3.88
N LEU A 38 5.64 8.51 -2.61
CA LEU A 38 6.96 8.44 -2.01
C LEU A 38 7.44 6.99 -1.89
N ALA A 39 6.61 6.11 -1.33
CA ALA A 39 6.92 4.69 -1.21
C ALA A 39 7.18 4.05 -2.58
N GLY A 40 6.34 4.35 -3.59
CA GLY A 40 6.50 3.84 -4.95
C GLY A 40 7.80 4.30 -5.60
N SER A 41 8.19 5.55 -5.38
CA SER A 41 9.46 6.09 -5.87
C SER A 41 10.65 5.40 -5.20
N SER A 42 10.59 5.21 -3.88
CA SER A 42 11.64 4.57 -3.10
C SER A 42 11.83 3.09 -3.47
N VAL A 43 10.76 2.36 -3.79
CA VAL A 43 10.82 0.97 -4.27
C VAL A 43 11.69 0.81 -5.50
N VAL A 44 11.61 1.73 -6.46
CA VAL A 44 12.41 1.65 -7.69
C VAL A 44 13.90 1.76 -7.39
N ILE A 45 14.27 2.62 -6.44
CA ILE A 45 15.65 2.79 -5.99
C ILE A 45 16.11 1.54 -5.22
N LEU A 46 15.31 1.08 -4.27
CA LEU A 46 15.58 -0.11 -3.47
C LEU A 46 15.73 -1.36 -4.32
N ARG A 47 14.92 -1.50 -5.37
CA ARG A 47 15.06 -2.58 -6.35
C ARG A 47 16.50 -2.62 -6.87
N LYS A 48 17.01 -1.50 -7.39
CA LYS A 48 18.36 -1.45 -7.95
C LYS A 48 19.42 -1.81 -6.92
N GLN A 49 19.28 -1.29 -5.70
CA GLN A 49 20.18 -1.59 -4.58
C GLN A 49 20.14 -3.08 -4.18
N LEU A 50 18.95 -3.68 -4.10
CA LEU A 50 18.75 -5.09 -3.81
C LEU A 50 19.37 -6.00 -4.88
N PHE A 51 19.13 -5.70 -6.16
CA PHE A 51 19.71 -6.49 -7.26
C PHE A 51 21.24 -6.43 -7.27
N TRP A 52 21.80 -5.27 -6.92
CA TRP A 52 23.25 -5.10 -6.79
C TRP A 52 23.81 -5.84 -5.57
N LEU A 53 23.17 -5.70 -4.39
CA LEU A 53 23.60 -6.34 -3.15
C LEU A 53 23.53 -7.87 -3.21
N LEU A 54 22.52 -8.42 -3.87
CA LEU A 54 22.34 -9.86 -4.05
C LEU A 54 23.33 -10.47 -5.06
N GLY A 55 24.14 -9.64 -5.75
CA GLY A 55 25.15 -10.11 -6.69
C GLY A 55 24.58 -10.99 -7.79
N PHE A 56 23.34 -10.74 -8.21
CA PHE A 56 22.63 -11.60 -9.17
C PHE A 56 23.32 -11.58 -10.54
N ASP A 57 24.15 -12.60 -10.80
CA ASP A 57 24.83 -12.81 -12.07
C ASP A 57 23.88 -13.38 -13.14
N GLN A 58 24.25 -13.30 -14.42
CA GLN A 58 23.51 -13.84 -15.57
C GLN A 58 23.20 -15.34 -15.43
N GLU A 59 24.02 -16.08 -14.68
CA GLU A 59 23.88 -17.51 -14.38
C GLU A 59 22.67 -17.84 -13.48
N THR A 60 22.19 -16.89 -12.67
CA THR A 60 21.07 -17.17 -11.76
C THR A 60 19.76 -17.25 -12.55
N ALA A 61 19.03 -18.35 -12.37
CA ALA A 61 17.75 -18.57 -13.03
C ALA A 61 16.80 -17.38 -12.84
N TRP A 62 16.22 -16.89 -13.95
CA TRP A 62 15.34 -15.72 -13.97
C TRP A 62 14.14 -15.85 -13.02
N TRP A 63 13.64 -17.07 -12.84
CA TRP A 63 12.57 -17.36 -11.89
C TRP A 63 12.99 -17.09 -10.44
N VAL A 64 14.19 -17.52 -10.04
CA VAL A 64 14.72 -17.30 -8.69
C VAL A 64 14.89 -15.80 -8.43
N LYS A 65 15.46 -15.05 -9.39
CA LYS A 65 15.57 -13.59 -9.31
C LYS A 65 14.21 -12.93 -9.09
N THR A 66 13.19 -13.38 -9.83
CA THR A 66 11.85 -12.80 -9.79
C THR A 66 11.13 -13.12 -8.48
N VAL A 67 11.17 -14.38 -8.02
CA VAL A 67 10.55 -14.79 -6.76
C VAL A 67 11.21 -14.10 -5.57
N THR A 68 12.55 -14.10 -5.50
CA THR A 68 13.28 -13.40 -4.44
C THR A 68 13.00 -11.90 -4.46
N TYR A 69 12.94 -11.30 -5.65
CA TYR A 69 12.57 -9.89 -5.79
C TYR A 69 11.18 -9.60 -5.23
N ILE A 70 10.15 -10.35 -5.65
CA ILE A 70 8.77 -10.16 -5.17
C ILE A 70 8.70 -10.36 -3.65
N LEU A 71 9.37 -11.39 -3.14
CA LEU A 71 9.33 -11.76 -1.73
C LEU A 71 10.05 -10.75 -0.83
N LEU A 72 11.11 -10.09 -1.31
CA LEU A 72 11.83 -9.05 -0.56
C LEU A 72 11.21 -7.66 -0.73
N ILE A 73 10.76 -7.31 -1.93
CA ILE A 73 10.21 -5.98 -2.19
C ILE A 73 8.86 -5.77 -1.49
N PHE A 74 8.08 -6.84 -1.36
CA PHE A 74 6.79 -6.80 -0.69
C PHE A 74 6.89 -6.35 0.78
N PRO A 75 7.66 -7.00 1.67
CA PRO A 75 7.82 -6.54 3.05
C PRO A 75 8.53 -5.18 3.13
N MET A 76 9.49 -4.91 2.25
CA MET A 76 10.11 -3.59 2.15
C MET A 76 9.09 -2.48 1.88
N TYR A 77 8.14 -2.71 0.98
CA TYR A 77 7.09 -1.74 0.68
C TYR A 77 6.19 -1.49 1.89
N GLN A 78 5.83 -2.53 2.63
CA GLN A 78 5.03 -2.39 3.86
C GLN A 78 5.75 -1.51 4.88
N ILE A 79 7.05 -1.72 5.08
CA ILE A 79 7.88 -0.89 5.96
C ILE A 79 7.91 0.55 5.48
N LEU A 80 8.08 0.80 4.18
CA LEU A 80 8.06 2.15 3.62
C LEU A 80 6.71 2.84 3.82
N LEU A 81 5.60 2.14 3.59
CA LEU A 81 4.26 2.69 3.82
C LEU A 81 4.06 3.07 5.29
N LEU A 82 4.51 2.23 6.22
CA LEU A 82 4.50 2.56 7.65
C LEU A 82 5.40 3.75 7.98
N ALA A 83 6.62 3.80 7.42
CA ALA A 83 7.58 4.86 7.69
C ALA A 83 7.07 6.22 7.18
N TYR A 84 6.66 6.32 5.92
CA TYR A 84 6.09 7.54 5.36
C TYR A 84 4.73 7.87 5.97
N GLY A 85 3.92 6.86 6.25
CA GLY A 85 2.67 7.03 6.99
C GLY A 85 2.91 7.61 8.37
N PHE A 86 3.95 7.19 9.07
CA PHE A 86 4.37 7.76 10.36
C PHE A 86 4.81 9.22 10.22
N LEU A 87 5.62 9.54 9.21
CA LEU A 87 6.06 10.91 8.93
C LEU A 87 4.89 11.86 8.64
N LEU A 88 3.81 11.36 8.04
CA LEU A 88 2.62 12.14 7.68
C LEU A 88 1.47 12.00 8.71
N GLY A 89 1.69 11.35 9.84
CA GLY A 89 0.68 11.15 10.89
C GLY A 89 -0.45 10.19 10.53
N GLN A 90 -0.29 9.37 9.49
CA GLN A 90 -1.21 8.33 9.02
C GLN A 90 -0.76 6.90 9.40
N PHE A 91 0.15 6.73 10.36
CA PHE A 91 0.68 5.41 10.77
C PHE A 91 -0.43 4.41 11.11
N SER A 92 -1.40 4.82 11.94
CA SER A 92 -2.50 3.95 12.37
C SER A 92 -3.32 3.41 11.19
N PHE A 93 -3.52 4.22 10.14
CA PHE A 93 -4.22 3.80 8.94
C PHE A 93 -3.47 2.67 8.23
N PHE A 94 -2.17 2.83 7.99
CA PHE A 94 -1.35 1.81 7.32
C PHE A 94 -1.16 0.57 8.20
N TRP A 95 -1.00 0.74 9.51
CA TRP A 95 -0.89 -0.35 10.47
C TRP A 95 -2.14 -1.23 10.50
N GLU A 96 -3.35 -0.64 10.46
CA GLU A 96 -4.58 -1.43 10.34
C GLU A 96 -4.66 -2.21 9.03
N LYS A 97 -4.19 -1.62 7.92
CA LYS A 97 -4.12 -2.31 6.61
C LYS A 97 -3.16 -3.48 6.66
N GLU A 98 -1.97 -3.30 7.22
CA GLU A 98 -0.98 -4.36 7.37
C GLU A 98 -1.46 -5.47 8.29
N LYS A 99 -2.03 -5.15 9.46
CA LYS A 99 -2.66 -6.14 10.34
C LYS A 99 -3.78 -6.90 9.64
N LYS A 100 -4.58 -6.24 8.79
CA LYS A 100 -5.62 -6.91 8.01
C LYS A 100 -5.03 -7.88 6.98
N LEU A 101 -3.92 -7.51 6.35
CA LEU A 101 -3.17 -8.34 5.41
C LEU A 101 -2.58 -9.57 6.12
N VAL A 102 -1.89 -9.37 7.25
CA VAL A 102 -1.34 -10.45 8.08
C VAL A 102 -2.43 -11.39 8.57
N ARG A 103 -3.57 -10.86 9.06
CA ARG A 103 -4.74 -11.68 9.45
C ARG A 103 -5.35 -12.45 8.28
N TRP A 104 -5.24 -11.94 7.05
CA TRP A 104 -5.73 -12.64 5.86
C TRP A 104 -4.78 -13.79 5.47
N PHE A 105 -3.47 -13.55 5.48
CA PHE A 105 -2.47 -14.59 5.28
C PHE A 105 -2.53 -15.67 6.35
N GLY A 106 -2.61 -15.30 7.63
CA GLY A 106 -2.72 -16.25 8.74
C GLY A 106 -4.00 -17.10 8.68
N ARG A 107 -5.11 -16.53 8.21
CA ARG A 107 -6.35 -17.29 7.96
C ARG A 107 -6.19 -18.28 6.80
N LYS A 108 -5.51 -17.90 5.71
CA LYS A 108 -5.23 -18.80 4.59
C LYS A 108 -4.28 -19.94 4.95
N LEU A 109 -3.33 -19.69 5.85
CA LEU A 109 -2.37 -20.68 6.34
C LEU A 109 -2.95 -21.62 7.41
N GLY A 110 -4.24 -21.51 7.75
CA GLY A 110 -4.90 -22.41 8.70
C GLY A 110 -4.44 -22.25 10.15
N LEU A 111 -3.69 -21.19 10.48
CA LEU A 111 -3.08 -20.99 11.80
C LEU A 111 -4.05 -20.46 12.87
N ARG A 112 -5.37 -20.57 12.67
CA ARG A 112 -6.35 -20.18 13.69
C ARG A 112 -7.06 -21.43 14.23
N LYS A 113 -6.44 -22.03 15.26
CA LYS A 113 -7.16 -22.86 16.23
C LYS A 113 -8.04 -21.90 17.06
N SER A 114 -9.34 -22.21 17.08
CA SER A 114 -10.39 -21.79 18.03
C SER A 114 -10.25 -20.40 18.65
#